data_AF-A0A6B3DU50-F1
#
_entry.id   AF-A0A6B3DU50-F1
#
_cell.length_a   1.000
_cell.length_b   1.000
_cell.length_c   1.000
_cell.angle_alpha   90.00
_cell.angle_beta   90.00
_cell.angle_gamma   90.00
#
_symmetry.space_group_name_H-M   'P 1'
#
loop_
_entity.id
_entity.type
_entity.pdbx_description
1 polymer ?
#
loop_
_entity_poly.entity_id
_entity_poly.type
_entity_poly.pdbx_seq_one_letter_code
_entity_poly.pdbx_strand_id
1 'polypeptide(L)'
;MSDRLSPEREAEIAAVVAVYAAHPDLGFACCSAHPVADAVPALLAELAAVRAERDQARELEAERHARNEALPDADAEREKLLRWHREDHEQITKLVAQRDRRRARLVALQNDALSMRGSLSPNGGKRAVPFPLGETLTPAVDWLIAHVAELEARLAEYERPVDEDPIAYTLTETAETEAGEVR
;
A
#
# COMPACT_ATOMS: atom_id res chain seq x y z
N MET A 1 -52.55 35.10 -20.06
CA MET A 1 -53.95 34.93 -20.50
C MET A 1 -54.09 35.77 -21.75
N SER A 2 -54.19 35.13 -22.92
CA SER A 2 -54.31 35.83 -24.19
C SER A 2 -55.81 36.03 -24.44
N ASP A 3 -56.29 37.26 -24.35
CA ASP A 3 -57.68 37.58 -24.67
C ASP A 3 -57.96 37.17 -26.11
N ARG A 4 -58.84 36.19 -26.30
CA ARG A 4 -59.31 35.80 -27.62
C ARG A 4 -60.22 36.90 -28.15
N LEU A 5 -60.01 37.27 -29.42
CA LEU A 5 -60.83 38.25 -30.11
C LEU A 5 -62.29 37.75 -30.19
N SER A 6 -63.24 38.67 -30.20
CA SER A 6 -64.64 38.30 -30.46
C SER A 6 -64.77 37.76 -31.88
N PRO A 7 -65.71 36.84 -32.14
CA PRO A 7 -65.93 36.29 -33.49
C PRO A 7 -66.21 37.36 -34.55
N GLU A 8 -66.90 38.43 -34.17
CA GLU A 8 -67.15 39.58 -35.04
C GLU A 8 -65.86 40.31 -35.41
N ARG A 9 -64.94 40.47 -34.46
CA ARG A 9 -63.66 41.12 -34.69
C ARG A 9 -62.73 40.26 -35.55
N GLU A 10 -62.77 38.94 -35.38
CA GLU A 10 -62.05 38.02 -36.26
C GLU A 10 -62.57 38.07 -37.70
N ALA A 11 -63.90 38.12 -37.89
CA ALA A 11 -64.51 38.23 -39.21
C ALA A 11 -64.18 39.58 -39.89
N GLU A 12 -64.20 40.68 -39.14
CA GLU A 12 -63.81 42.00 -39.65
C GLU A 12 -62.34 42.04 -40.08
N ILE A 13 -61.44 41.48 -39.26
CA ILE A 13 -60.01 41.39 -39.60
C ILE A 13 -59.82 40.52 -40.84
N ALA A 14 -60.49 39.37 -40.93
CA ALA A 14 -60.41 38.49 -42.09
C ALA A 14 -60.88 39.18 -43.38
N ALA A 15 -61.96 39.97 -43.32
CA ALA A 15 -62.46 40.74 -44.45
C ALA A 15 -61.45 41.81 -44.92
N VAL A 16 -60.85 42.54 -43.98
CA VAL A 16 -59.82 43.54 -44.29
C VAL A 16 -58.56 42.90 -44.89
N VAL A 17 -58.13 41.77 -44.33
CA VAL A 17 -56.99 40.99 -44.86
C VAL A 17 -57.27 40.47 -46.27
N ALA A 18 -58.50 40.02 -46.55
CA ALA A 18 -58.88 39.56 -47.89
C ALA A 18 -58.85 40.70 -48.92
N VAL A 19 -59.32 41.90 -48.57
CA VAL A 19 -59.23 43.10 -49.43
C VAL A 19 -57.76 43.47 -49.69
N TYR A 20 -56.93 43.41 -48.65
CA TYR A 20 -55.50 43.74 -48.76
C TYR A 20 -54.72 42.72 -49.62
N ALA A 21 -55.02 41.43 -49.47
CA ALA A 21 -54.40 40.36 -50.25
C ALA A 21 -54.84 40.34 -51.72
N ALA A 22 -56.04 40.85 -52.03
CA ALA A 22 -56.56 40.94 -53.39
C ALA A 22 -56.03 42.15 -54.18
N HIS A 23 -55.34 43.10 -53.53
CA HIS A 23 -54.77 44.25 -54.22
C HIS A 23 -53.40 43.92 -54.83
N PRO A 24 -53.24 43.96 -56.17
CA PRO A 24 -52.01 43.56 -56.85
C PRO A 24 -50.80 44.46 -56.53
N ASP A 25 -51.05 45.70 -56.07
CA ASP A 25 -50.02 46.73 -55.91
C ASP A 25 -49.88 47.27 -54.46
N LEU A 26 -50.74 46.84 -53.51
CA LEU A 26 -50.64 47.25 -52.09
C LEU A 26 -49.81 46.28 -51.25
N GLY A 27 -49.66 45.03 -51.69
CA GLY A 27 -48.72 44.11 -51.08
C GLY A 27 -47.30 44.49 -51.45
N PHE A 28 -46.58 45.13 -50.53
CA PHE A 28 -45.12 45.36 -50.50
C PHE A 28 -44.55 46.72 -50.94
N ALA A 29 -45.29 47.63 -51.58
CA ALA A 29 -44.66 48.85 -52.12
C ALA A 29 -44.12 49.85 -51.07
N CYS A 30 -44.59 49.86 -49.81
CA CYS A 30 -44.08 50.80 -48.79
C CYS A 30 -43.01 50.23 -47.84
N CYS A 31 -42.79 48.91 -47.83
CA CYS A 31 -41.81 48.28 -46.93
C CYS A 31 -40.59 47.67 -47.66
N SER A 32 -40.64 47.52 -48.99
CA SER A 32 -39.59 46.86 -49.78
C SER A 32 -38.52 47.80 -50.35
N ALA A 33 -38.61 49.12 -50.09
CA ALA A 33 -37.69 50.13 -50.63
C ALA A 33 -36.96 50.96 -49.56
N HIS A 34 -36.81 50.43 -48.34
CA HIS A 34 -35.95 51.05 -47.33
C HIS A 34 -34.60 50.32 -47.26
N PRO A 35 -33.45 51.04 -47.28
CA PRO A 35 -32.11 50.44 -47.17
C PRO A 35 -31.91 49.52 -45.96
N VAL A 36 -32.77 49.67 -44.94
CA VAL A 36 -32.81 48.80 -43.75
C VAL A 36 -33.27 47.39 -44.09
N ALA A 37 -34.21 47.21 -45.04
CA ALA A 37 -34.69 45.90 -45.48
C ALA A 37 -33.58 45.10 -46.20
N ASP A 38 -32.73 45.79 -46.96
CA ASP A 38 -31.58 45.18 -47.65
C ASP A 38 -30.50 44.67 -46.67
N ALA A 39 -30.45 45.21 -45.45
CA ALA A 39 -29.52 44.79 -44.40
C ALA A 39 -30.03 43.59 -43.57
N VAL A 40 -31.32 43.26 -43.65
CA VAL A 40 -31.92 42.15 -42.87
C VAL A 40 -31.27 40.80 -43.14
N PRO A 41 -30.95 40.39 -44.39
CA PRO A 41 -30.26 39.12 -44.64
C PRO A 41 -28.90 39.03 -43.95
N ALA A 42 -28.14 40.12 -43.91
CA ALA A 42 -26.83 40.17 -43.25
C ALA A 42 -26.99 40.01 -41.72
N LEU A 43 -27.93 40.74 -41.11
CA LEU A 43 -28.21 40.61 -39.67
C LEU A 43 -28.72 39.22 -39.27
N LEU A 44 -29.53 38.58 -40.13
CA LEU A 44 -29.97 37.20 -39.90
C LEU A 44 -28.82 36.21 -40.00
N ALA A 45 -27.87 36.42 -40.93
CA ALA A 45 -26.66 35.61 -41.02
C ALA A 45 -25.75 35.78 -39.80
N GLU A 46 -25.57 37.00 -39.30
CA GLU A 46 -24.83 37.26 -38.06
C GLU A 46 -25.52 36.61 -36.86
N LEU A 47 -26.84 36.74 -36.73
CA LEU A 47 -27.59 36.11 -35.66
C LEU A 47 -27.49 34.56 -35.72
N ALA A 48 -27.46 33.98 -36.92
CA ALA A 48 -27.24 32.56 -37.12
C ALA A 48 -25.84 32.14 -36.68
N ALA A 49 -24.80 32.92 -37.02
CA ALA A 49 -23.43 32.67 -36.59
C ALA A 49 -23.29 32.74 -35.06
N VAL A 50 -23.84 33.78 -34.43
CA VAL A 50 -23.82 33.93 -32.96
C VAL A 50 -24.55 32.77 -32.27
N ARG A 51 -25.65 32.29 -32.84
CA ARG A 51 -26.36 31.11 -32.31
C ARG A 51 -25.50 29.85 -32.43
N ALA A 52 -24.84 29.65 -33.56
CA ALA A 52 -23.94 28.51 -33.77
C ALA A 52 -22.77 28.53 -32.79
N GLU A 53 -22.14 29.70 -32.57
CA GLU A 53 -21.06 29.87 -31.59
C GLU A 53 -21.54 29.58 -30.15
N ARG A 54 -22.71 30.08 -29.77
CA ARG A 54 -23.31 29.79 -28.46
C ARG A 54 -23.58 28.29 -28.29
N ASP A 55 -24.08 27.62 -29.33
CA ASP A 55 -24.40 26.21 -29.26
C ASP A 55 -23.12 25.37 -29.15
N GLN A 56 -22.05 25.72 -29.88
CA GLN A 56 -20.71 25.14 -29.71
C GLN A 56 -20.15 25.35 -28.28
N ALA A 57 -20.30 26.56 -27.73
CA ALA A 57 -19.85 26.85 -26.38
C ALA A 57 -20.57 25.98 -25.34
N ARG A 58 -21.88 25.76 -25.51
CA ARG A 58 -22.67 24.88 -24.65
C ARG A 58 -22.24 23.43 -24.73
N GLU A 59 -21.91 22.94 -25.94
CA GLU A 59 -21.37 21.58 -26.11
C GLU A 59 -20.04 21.42 -25.37
N LEU A 60 -19.11 22.38 -25.54
CA LEU A 60 -17.83 22.36 -24.83
C LEU A 60 -17.99 22.44 -23.31
N GLU A 61 -18.93 23.25 -22.82
CA GLU A 61 -19.25 23.32 -21.39
C GLU A 61 -19.82 22.00 -20.87
N ALA A 62 -20.71 21.36 -21.63
CA ALA A 62 -21.26 20.05 -21.27
C ALA A 62 -20.16 18.97 -21.24
N GLU A 63 -19.25 18.94 -22.22
CA GLU A 63 -18.10 18.03 -22.21
C GLU A 63 -17.17 18.26 -21.03
N ARG A 64 -16.88 19.53 -20.71
CA ARG A 64 -16.06 19.88 -19.54
C ARG A 64 -16.76 19.48 -18.26
N HIS A 65 -18.07 19.66 -18.16
CA HIS A 65 -18.84 19.27 -16.99
C HIS A 65 -18.82 17.75 -16.81
N ALA A 66 -19.12 16.98 -17.86
CA ALA A 66 -19.06 15.53 -17.83
C ALA A 66 -17.66 15.01 -17.46
N ARG A 67 -16.60 15.65 -17.97
CA ARG A 67 -15.22 15.32 -17.58
C ARG A 67 -14.94 15.61 -16.12
N ASN A 68 -15.41 16.76 -15.62
CA ASN A 68 -15.23 17.14 -14.23
C ASN A 68 -16.03 16.23 -13.28
N GLU A 69 -17.18 15.71 -13.70
CA GLU A 69 -17.93 14.71 -12.95
C GLU A 69 -17.21 13.36 -12.88
N ALA A 70 -16.45 12.99 -13.91
CA ALA A 70 -15.67 11.74 -13.94
C ALA A 70 -14.33 11.80 -13.19
N LEU A 71 -13.77 13.00 -12.96
CA LEU A 71 -12.47 13.18 -12.30
C LEU A 71 -12.41 12.62 -10.86
N PRO A 72 -13.41 12.86 -9.98
CA PRO A 72 -13.42 12.33 -8.62
C PRO A 72 -13.32 10.81 -8.56
N ASP A 73 -14.02 10.10 -9.44
CA ASP A 73 -14.00 8.63 -9.48
C ASP A 73 -12.62 8.12 -9.91
N ALA A 74 -12.01 8.76 -10.92
CA ALA A 74 -10.65 8.43 -11.35
C ALA A 74 -9.60 8.72 -10.25
N ASP A 75 -9.77 9.82 -9.50
CA ASP A 75 -8.89 10.15 -8.37
C ASP A 75 -9.07 9.16 -7.21
N ALA A 76 -10.29 8.70 -6.94
CA ALA A 76 -10.57 7.69 -5.93
C ALA A 76 -9.95 6.33 -6.30
N GLU A 77 -10.05 5.92 -7.57
CA GLU A 77 -9.40 4.70 -8.06
C GLU A 77 -7.87 4.81 -7.96
N ARG A 78 -7.30 5.95 -8.34
CA ARG A 78 -5.87 6.23 -8.21
C ARG A 78 -5.42 6.14 -6.74
N GLU A 79 -6.16 6.71 -5.80
CA GLU A 79 -5.83 6.65 -4.38
C GLU A 79 -5.85 5.20 -3.85
N LYS A 80 -6.85 4.42 -4.28
CA LYS A 80 -6.95 2.99 -3.96
C LYS A 80 -5.73 2.21 -4.45
N LEU A 81 -5.31 2.43 -5.70
CA LEU A 81 -4.12 1.79 -6.26
C LEU A 81 -2.84 2.18 -5.52
N LEU A 82 -2.68 3.46 -5.16
CA LEU A 82 -1.52 3.92 -4.38
C LEU A 82 -1.48 3.29 -2.99
N ARG A 83 -2.65 3.12 -2.36
CA ARG A 83 -2.76 2.44 -1.07
C ARG A 83 -2.32 0.99 -1.16
N TRP A 84 -2.85 0.23 -2.11
CA TRP A 84 -2.46 -1.16 -2.35
C TRP A 84 -0.98 -1.29 -2.67
N HIS A 85 -0.44 -0.41 -3.52
CA HIS A 85 0.99 -0.44 -3.83
C HIS A 85 1.86 -0.19 -2.60
N ARG A 86 1.45 0.68 -1.67
CA ARG A 86 2.17 0.88 -0.39
C ARG A 86 2.13 -0.38 0.46
N GLU A 87 0.95 -0.98 0.61
CA GLU A 87 0.77 -2.22 1.38
C GLU A 87 1.63 -3.36 0.81
N ASP A 88 1.60 -3.55 -0.51
CA ASP A 88 2.42 -4.54 -1.20
C ASP A 88 3.91 -4.27 -1.02
N HIS A 89 4.34 -3.01 -1.14
CA HIS A 89 5.74 -2.63 -0.93
C HIS A 89 6.21 -2.94 0.50
N GLU A 90 5.38 -2.69 1.51
CA GLU A 90 5.68 -3.06 2.89
C GLU A 90 5.78 -4.58 3.07
N GLN A 91 4.88 -5.35 2.47
CA GLN A 91 4.91 -6.82 2.54
C GLN A 91 6.16 -7.38 1.85
N ILE A 92 6.48 -6.89 0.66
CA ILE A 92 7.70 -7.27 -0.06
C ILE A 92 8.93 -6.96 0.78
N THR A 93 9.00 -5.77 1.39
CA THR A 93 10.13 -5.37 2.24
C THR A 93 10.28 -6.31 3.45
N LYS A 94 9.17 -6.67 4.11
CA LYS A 94 9.17 -7.64 5.22
C LYS A 94 9.68 -9.01 4.77
N LEU A 95 9.21 -9.52 3.64
CA LEU A 95 9.60 -10.82 3.09
C LEU A 95 11.08 -10.85 2.68
N VAL A 96 11.58 -9.80 2.03
CA VAL A 96 13.00 -9.66 1.67
C VAL A 96 13.86 -9.68 2.93
N ALA A 97 13.52 -8.89 3.95
CA ALA A 97 14.26 -8.88 5.22
C ALA A 97 14.24 -10.25 5.92
N GLN A 98 13.13 -10.98 5.88
CA GLN A 98 13.07 -12.34 6.41
C GLN A 98 13.95 -13.32 5.64
N ARG A 99 13.93 -13.26 4.30
CA ARG A 99 14.78 -14.09 3.43
C ARG A 99 16.25 -13.84 3.72
N ASP A 100 16.65 -12.57 3.85
CA ASP A 100 18.04 -12.19 4.07
C ASP A 100 18.53 -12.66 5.45
N ARG A 101 17.70 -12.57 6.50
CA ARG A 101 17.99 -13.17 7.81
C ARG A 101 18.13 -14.70 7.75
N ARG A 102 17.32 -15.39 6.95
CA ARG A 102 17.45 -16.85 6.76
C ARG A 102 18.75 -17.18 6.03
N ARG A 103 19.07 -16.44 4.97
CA ARG A 103 20.32 -16.61 4.22
C ARG A 103 21.55 -16.39 5.09
N ALA A 104 21.57 -15.32 5.90
CA ALA A 104 22.66 -15.05 6.82
C ALA A 104 22.87 -16.20 7.83
N ARG A 105 21.78 -16.76 8.38
CA ARG A 105 21.84 -17.91 9.29
C ARG A 105 22.38 -19.17 8.60
N LEU A 106 21.96 -19.45 7.36
CA LEU A 106 22.47 -20.59 6.61
C LEU A 106 23.97 -20.45 6.31
N VAL A 107 24.42 -19.25 5.94
CA VAL A 107 25.84 -18.98 5.73
C VAL A 107 26.64 -19.14 7.03
N ALA A 108 26.12 -18.66 8.16
CA ALA A 108 26.76 -18.85 9.46
C ALA A 108 26.89 -20.34 9.81
N LEU A 109 25.79 -21.10 9.73
CA LEU A 109 25.80 -22.55 9.98
C LEU A 109 26.76 -23.31 9.04
N GLN A 110 26.83 -22.90 7.77
CA GLN A 110 27.76 -23.49 6.81
C GLN A 110 29.22 -23.20 7.18
N ASN A 111 29.52 -21.97 7.61
CA ASN A 111 30.86 -21.60 8.09
C ASN A 111 31.23 -22.35 9.37
N ASP A 112 30.30 -22.48 10.31
CA ASP A 112 30.50 -23.25 11.55
C ASP A 112 30.79 -24.72 11.23
N ALA A 113 30.03 -25.32 10.31
CA ALA A 113 30.28 -26.68 9.84
C ALA A 113 31.65 -26.86 9.18
N LEU A 114 32.08 -25.88 8.37
CA LEU A 114 33.42 -25.88 7.76
C LEU A 114 34.52 -25.71 8.82
N SER A 115 34.32 -24.83 9.79
CA SER A 115 35.23 -24.61 10.91
C SER A 115 35.40 -25.89 11.75
N MET A 116 34.28 -26.52 12.13
CA MET A 116 34.28 -27.81 12.82
C MET A 116 35.02 -28.87 12.00
N ARG A 117 34.78 -28.95 10.69
CA ARG A 117 35.50 -29.90 9.82
C ARG A 117 37.01 -29.66 9.80
N GLY A 118 37.45 -28.41 9.77
CA GLY A 118 38.86 -28.04 9.86
C GLY A 118 39.51 -28.45 11.18
N SER A 119 38.81 -28.25 12.29
CA SER A 119 39.26 -28.67 13.63
C SER A 119 39.33 -30.19 13.78
N LEU A 120 38.34 -30.91 13.25
CA LEU A 120 38.27 -32.38 13.35
C LEU A 120 39.24 -33.10 12.39
N SER A 121 39.68 -32.42 11.33
CA SER A 121 40.61 -32.96 10.33
C SER A 121 41.48 -31.84 9.74
N PRO A 122 42.54 -31.40 10.45
CA PRO A 122 43.44 -30.36 9.96
C PRO A 122 44.08 -30.81 8.64
N ASN A 123 44.12 -29.95 7.62
CA ASN A 123 44.73 -30.25 6.34
C ASN A 123 46.19 -30.71 6.53
N GLY A 124 46.45 -32.01 6.35
CA GLY A 124 47.78 -32.63 6.48
C GLY A 124 48.16 -33.16 7.88
N GLY A 125 47.30 -33.00 8.88
CA GLY A 125 47.50 -33.52 10.25
C GLY A 125 46.82 -34.87 10.49
N LYS A 126 47.16 -35.56 11.59
CA LYS A 126 46.39 -36.72 12.07
C LYS A 126 45.00 -36.24 12.48
N ARG A 127 43.94 -36.93 12.01
CA ARG A 127 42.55 -36.65 12.41
C ARG A 127 42.42 -36.67 13.93
N ALA A 128 41.67 -35.71 14.47
CA ALA A 128 41.38 -35.65 15.90
C ALA A 128 40.30 -36.65 16.32
N VAL A 129 39.49 -37.12 15.36
CA VAL A 129 38.46 -38.14 15.58
C VAL A 129 39.04 -39.54 15.28
N PRO A 130 38.91 -40.53 16.17
CA PRO A 130 39.53 -41.84 16.04
C PRO A 130 38.91 -42.75 14.95
N PHE A 131 37.85 -42.32 14.26
CA PHE A 131 37.18 -43.09 13.19
C PHE A 131 36.70 -42.20 12.03
N PRO A 132 36.45 -42.74 10.83
CA PRO A 132 35.97 -41.95 9.70
C PRO A 132 34.52 -41.51 9.90
N LEU A 133 34.28 -40.20 9.88
CA LEU A 133 32.95 -39.62 9.80
C LEU A 133 32.37 -39.94 8.41
N GLY A 134 31.57 -41.01 8.33
CA GLY A 134 30.72 -41.33 7.18
C GLY A 134 29.48 -40.42 7.12
N GLU A 135 28.52 -40.76 6.26
CA GLU A 135 27.32 -39.96 5.91
C GLU A 135 26.40 -39.58 7.08
N THR A 136 26.61 -40.11 8.29
CA THR A 136 25.78 -39.77 9.46
C THR A 136 26.65 -39.24 10.59
N LEU A 137 26.34 -38.02 11.04
CA LEU A 137 26.97 -37.33 12.18
C LEU A 137 26.64 -37.98 13.54
N THR A 138 25.64 -38.86 13.57
CA THR A 138 25.10 -39.48 14.79
C THR A 138 26.15 -40.18 15.65
N PRO A 139 27.05 -41.03 15.11
CA PRO A 139 28.04 -41.74 15.93
C PRO A 139 29.07 -40.81 16.57
N ALA A 140 29.33 -39.65 15.97
CA ALA A 140 30.23 -38.64 16.52
C ALA A 140 29.57 -37.87 17.67
N VAL A 141 28.27 -37.59 17.55
CA VAL A 141 27.47 -36.99 18.61
C VAL A 141 27.38 -37.94 19.81
N ASP A 142 27.13 -39.22 19.57
CA ASP A 142 27.06 -40.23 20.64
C ASP A 142 28.38 -40.38 21.40
N TRP A 143 29.51 -40.34 20.68
CA TRP A 143 30.84 -40.35 21.31
C TRP A 143 31.10 -39.08 22.14
N LEU A 144 30.74 -37.90 21.63
CA LEU A 144 30.89 -36.64 22.36
C LEU A 144 30.07 -36.62 23.65
N ILE A 145 28.83 -37.13 23.61
CA ILE A 145 27.98 -37.24 24.81
C ILE A 145 28.64 -38.15 25.86
N ALA A 146 29.13 -39.31 25.45
CA ALA A 146 29.80 -40.25 26.35
C ALA A 146 31.07 -39.64 26.97
N HIS A 147 31.86 -38.89 26.18
CA HIS A 147 33.10 -38.30 26.66
C HIS A 147 32.88 -37.10 27.59
N VAL A 148 31.84 -36.28 27.36
CA VAL A 148 31.47 -35.20 28.29
C VAL A 148 31.03 -35.78 29.64
N ALA A 149 30.22 -36.84 29.63
CA ALA A 149 29.81 -37.52 30.87
C ALA A 149 31.01 -38.08 31.66
N GLU A 150 32.03 -38.61 30.97
CA GLU A 150 33.28 -39.06 31.60
C GLU A 150 34.05 -37.89 32.24
N LEU A 151 34.14 -36.75 31.56
CA LEU A 151 34.85 -35.57 32.06
C LEU A 151 34.12 -34.92 33.24
N GLU A 152 32.79 -34.87 33.21
CA GLU A 152 31.97 -34.41 34.34
C GLU A 152 32.13 -35.33 35.56
N ALA A 153 32.18 -36.65 35.36
CA ALA A 153 32.43 -37.61 36.43
C ALA A 153 33.83 -37.41 37.05
N ARG A 154 34.85 -37.16 36.22
CA ARG A 154 36.20 -36.84 36.70
C ARG A 154 36.24 -35.51 37.45
N LEU A 155 35.53 -34.50 36.99
CA LEU A 155 35.47 -33.20 37.67
C LEU A 155 34.82 -33.33 39.06
N ALA A 156 33.72 -34.09 39.16
CA ALA A 156 33.05 -34.36 40.43
C ALA A 156 33.94 -35.11 41.43
N GLU A 157 34.86 -35.95 40.95
CA GLU A 157 35.87 -36.62 41.80
C GLU A 157 36.93 -35.64 42.32
N TYR A 158 37.28 -34.61 41.54
CA TYR A 158 38.20 -33.54 41.94
C TYR A 158 37.57 -32.47 42.84
N GLU A 159 36.25 -32.24 42.77
CA GLU A 159 35.52 -31.25 43.59
C GLU A 159 35.07 -31.79 44.96
N ARG A 160 35.55 -32.98 45.38
CA ARG A 160 35.24 -33.52 46.70
C ARG A 160 35.83 -32.59 47.80
N PRO A 161 35.02 -32.00 48.69
CA PRO A 161 35.52 -31.05 49.68
C PRO A 161 36.51 -31.73 50.62
N VAL A 162 37.64 -31.07 50.86
CA VAL A 162 38.72 -31.48 51.78
C VAL A 162 38.36 -31.16 53.25
N ASP A 163 37.15 -30.65 53.51
CA ASP A 163 36.73 -30.09 54.80
C ASP A 163 35.90 -31.07 55.64
N GLU A 164 36.47 -32.23 55.97
CA GLU A 164 36.18 -32.86 57.27
C GLU A 164 37.37 -32.59 58.20
N ASP A 165 37.61 -31.31 58.50
CA ASP A 165 38.63 -30.90 59.48
C ASP A 165 37.97 -30.88 60.88
N PRO A 166 38.33 -31.80 61.80
CA PRO A 166 37.63 -32.00 63.09
C PRO A 166 37.71 -30.79 64.06
N ILE A 167 38.44 -29.73 63.69
CA ILE A 167 38.61 -28.51 64.49
C ILE A 167 37.30 -27.69 64.52
N ALA A 168 36.48 -27.73 63.46
CA ALA A 168 35.26 -26.92 63.36
C ALA A 168 34.21 -27.25 64.44
N TYR A 169 34.14 -28.51 64.90
CA TYR A 169 33.21 -28.92 65.94
C TYR A 169 33.63 -28.46 67.35
N THR A 170 34.93 -28.31 67.61
CA THR A 170 35.42 -27.94 68.95
C THR A 170 35.21 -26.46 69.30
N LEU A 171 35.12 -25.58 68.30
CA LEU A 171 34.93 -24.14 68.52
C LEU A 171 33.47 -23.76 68.82
N THR A 172 32.51 -24.55 68.34
CA THR A 172 31.08 -24.32 68.62
C THR A 172 30.68 -24.74 70.04
N GLU A 173 31.28 -25.79 70.62
CA GLU A 173 30.99 -26.20 72.01
C GLU A 173 31.55 -25.21 73.05
N THR A 174 32.73 -24.62 72.82
CA THR A 174 33.29 -23.61 73.74
C THR A 174 32.48 -22.32 73.76
N ALA A 175 31.86 -21.93 72.64
CA ALA A 175 31.08 -20.69 72.55
C ALA A 175 29.72 -20.78 73.27
N GLU A 176 29.11 -21.96 73.35
CA GLU A 176 27.84 -22.15 74.08
C GLU A 176 28.04 -22.22 75.60
N THR A 177 29.23 -22.62 76.05
CA THR A 177 29.55 -22.73 77.48
C THR A 177 29.80 -21.36 78.13
N GLU A 178 30.45 -20.43 77.42
CA GLU A 178 30.73 -19.07 77.91
C GLU A 178 29.51 -18.15 77.92
N ALA A 179 28.49 -18.44 77.09
CA ALA A 179 27.27 -17.63 77.02
C ALA A 179 26.23 -17.94 78.12
N GLY A 180 26.38 -19.05 78.85
CA GLY A 180 25.45 -19.50 79.89
C GLY A 180 25.75 -19.02 81.32
N GLU A 181 26.95 -18.47 81.58
CA GLU A 181 27.42 -18.15 82.94
C GLU A 181 27.24 -16.67 83.34
N VAL A 182 26.64 -15.84 82.47
CA VAL A 182 26.29 -14.44 82.77
C VAL A 182 24.79 -14.29 82.96
N ARG A 183 24.27 -14.73 84.11
CA ARG A 183 23.02 -14.21 84.69
C ARG A 183 22.93 -14.42 86.20
#